data_AF-A0A1I4VCY3-F1
#
_entry.id   AF-A0A1I4VCY3-F1
#
_cell.length_a   1.000
_cell.length_b   1.000
_cell.length_c   1.000
_cell.angle_alpha   90.00
_cell.angle_beta   90.00
_cell.angle_gamma   90.00
#
_symmetry.space_group_name_H-M   'P 1'
#
loop_
_entity.id
_entity.type
_entity.pdbx_description
1 polymer ?
#
loop_
_entity_poly.entity_id
_entity_poly.type
_entity_poly.pdbx_seq_one_letter_code
_entity_poly.pdbx_strand_id
1 'polypeptide(L)'
;MKLFPSGHATHPQWRTAADLVLAQLRAQMTQPDYAASPSLGLLYITDLFAPHAQEILEHLGAELPEVTDWSGTTGIGIAANNAEYFDEPALAVMLCELPSDQFRVFSGVAPVGNADVARSGGPNQNFQAFTALVHADPSTHELPELIGDLSARTETGYLFGGLSSGRGATPQFAIGGNGNIRGQGAASGVFSGGLSGVLFGEGVRLVSRVTQGCQPVSREREITAADGNLLLTIDGEAALDVLLADLKVSLDEPMHAIEAVRATLVGLASPGSEGLRRTGDLGADVLVRHIIGLDPTRRAVAIADQVEVGMRMTFVRRNAQSARADLMRICAEIREELEPEEQTLEVASALAAGEAEASPHPARRISGAIYVSCSGRGGPHFGAPGAEMQIVRHALGDVPLVGFFAAGEIARHHLYGYTGVMTVFVAD
;
A
#
# COMPACT_ATOMS: atom_id res chain seq x y z
N MET A 1 -14.92 16.62 8.88
CA MET A 1 -13.44 16.78 8.99
C MET A 1 -12.93 17.62 7.81
N LYS A 2 -11.78 18.31 7.95
CA LYS A 2 -11.17 19.11 6.88
C LYS A 2 -10.27 18.26 5.98
N LEU A 3 -9.99 18.73 4.77
CA LEU A 3 -9.01 18.13 3.86
C LEU A 3 -7.60 18.22 4.45
N PHE A 4 -6.79 17.20 4.24
CA PHE A 4 -5.39 17.17 4.64
C PHE A 4 -4.54 17.90 3.61
N PRO A 5 -3.73 18.91 4.01
CA PRO A 5 -2.77 19.54 3.13
C PRO A 5 -1.85 18.48 2.53
N SER A 6 -1.70 18.48 1.21
CA SER A 6 -0.79 17.60 0.49
C SER A 6 -0.05 18.36 -0.60
N GLY A 7 1.21 18.00 -0.81
CA GLY A 7 2.06 18.63 -1.82
C GLY A 7 3.10 17.65 -2.33
N HIS A 8 3.47 17.81 -3.59
CA HIS A 8 4.50 17.00 -4.22
C HIS A 8 5.31 17.82 -5.22
N ALA A 9 6.57 17.46 -5.44
CA ALA A 9 7.43 18.13 -6.40
C ALA A 9 8.53 17.20 -6.91
N THR A 10 8.97 17.47 -8.14
CA THR A 10 10.16 16.89 -8.76
C THR A 10 11.20 17.98 -8.98
N HIS A 11 12.45 17.74 -8.57
CA HIS A 11 13.58 18.63 -8.83
C HIS A 11 14.91 17.90 -8.59
N PRO A 12 15.96 18.12 -9.40
CA PRO A 12 17.28 17.47 -9.17
C PRO A 12 17.92 17.75 -7.81
N GLN A 13 17.60 18.89 -7.20
CA GLN A 13 18.03 19.27 -5.85
C GLN A 13 16.88 19.07 -4.86
N TRP A 14 17.09 18.21 -3.86
CA TRP A 14 16.08 17.86 -2.86
C TRP A 14 15.54 19.09 -2.12
N ARG A 15 16.38 20.09 -1.85
CA ARG A 15 16.01 21.27 -1.07
C ARG A 15 14.97 22.12 -1.80
N THR A 16 15.17 22.33 -3.11
CA THR A 16 14.20 23.01 -3.96
C THR A 16 12.90 22.22 -4.08
N ALA A 17 12.96 20.88 -4.22
CA ALA A 17 11.75 20.05 -4.22
C ALA A 17 10.98 20.20 -2.90
N ALA A 18 11.67 20.15 -1.76
CA ALA A 18 11.07 20.33 -0.44
C ALA A 18 10.45 21.73 -0.28
N ASP A 19 11.14 22.79 -0.72
CA ASP A 19 10.63 24.16 -0.66
C ASP A 19 9.37 24.36 -1.53
N LEU A 20 9.31 23.71 -2.70
CA LEU A 20 8.12 23.70 -3.56
C LEU A 20 6.94 22.97 -2.91
N VAL A 21 7.20 21.88 -2.19
CA VAL A 21 6.17 21.16 -1.42
C VAL A 21 5.70 22.00 -0.24
N LEU A 22 6.61 22.61 0.52
CA LEU A 22 6.28 23.50 1.64
C LEU A 22 5.42 24.68 1.19
N ALA A 23 5.69 25.26 0.02
CA ALA A 23 4.87 26.33 -0.53
C ALA A 23 3.42 25.88 -0.80
N GLN A 24 3.24 24.67 -1.36
CA GLN A 24 1.90 24.09 -1.58
C GLN A 24 1.17 23.82 -0.26
N LEU A 25 1.84 23.19 0.71
CA LEU A 25 1.29 22.86 2.03
C LEU A 25 0.84 24.13 2.76
N ARG A 26 1.70 25.15 2.83
CA ARG A 26 1.38 26.44 3.47
C ARG A 26 0.21 27.14 2.78
N ALA A 27 0.16 27.12 1.45
CA ALA A 27 -0.97 27.71 0.72
C ALA A 27 -2.28 27.00 1.07
N GLN A 28 -2.30 25.66 1.10
CA GLN A 28 -3.49 24.89 1.46
C GLN A 28 -3.91 25.11 2.92
N MET A 29 -2.97 25.15 3.87
CA MET A 29 -3.27 25.39 5.30
C MET A 29 -3.93 26.75 5.57
N THR A 30 -3.83 27.72 4.65
CA THR A 30 -4.55 29.01 4.76
C THR A 30 -6.00 28.95 4.27
N GLN A 31 -6.39 27.88 3.57
CA GLN A 31 -7.73 27.72 3.01
C GLN A 31 -8.70 27.17 4.08
N PRO A 32 -9.97 27.59 4.08
CA PRO A 32 -10.94 27.19 5.11
C PRO A 32 -11.22 25.68 5.13
N ASP A 33 -11.19 25.05 3.96
CA ASP A 33 -11.52 23.63 3.76
C ASP A 33 -10.41 22.66 4.17
N TYR A 34 -9.21 23.18 4.46
CA TYR A 34 -8.02 22.40 4.80
C TYR A 34 -7.66 22.50 6.29
N ALA A 35 -7.07 21.42 6.80
CA ALA A 35 -6.52 21.34 8.14
C ALA A 35 -5.48 22.45 8.37
N ALA A 36 -5.58 23.09 9.53
CA ALA A 36 -4.78 24.27 9.88
C ALA A 36 -3.73 23.97 10.95
N SER A 37 -3.87 22.84 11.66
CA SER A 37 -2.93 22.45 12.72
C SER A 37 -2.67 20.94 12.68
N PRO A 38 -2.13 20.42 11.56
CA PRO A 38 -1.78 19.01 11.46
C PRO A 38 -0.64 18.64 12.40
N SER A 39 -0.70 17.43 12.96
CA SER A 39 0.31 16.92 13.90
C SER A 39 1.12 15.74 13.34
N LEU A 40 0.64 15.09 12.28
CA LEU A 40 1.28 13.94 11.63
C LEU A 40 1.63 14.26 10.18
N GLY A 41 2.90 14.11 9.81
CA GLY A 41 3.39 14.21 8.44
C GLY A 41 3.64 12.83 7.84
N LEU A 42 3.07 12.57 6.66
CA LEU A 42 3.40 11.39 5.85
C LEU A 42 4.33 11.82 4.72
N LEU A 43 5.52 11.24 4.66
CA LEU A 43 6.58 11.59 3.70
C LEU A 43 6.97 10.40 2.82
N TYR A 44 6.80 10.55 1.51
CA TYR A 44 7.28 9.58 0.54
C TYR A 44 8.29 10.23 -0.39
N ILE A 45 9.42 9.56 -0.62
CA ILE A 45 10.47 10.03 -1.52
C ILE A 45 10.77 8.97 -2.58
N THR A 46 11.21 9.40 -3.76
CA THR A 46 11.80 8.46 -4.72
C THR A 46 13.19 8.02 -4.25
N ASP A 47 13.62 6.84 -4.68
CA ASP A 47 14.91 6.25 -4.32
C ASP A 47 16.12 7.14 -4.65
N LEU A 48 15.99 8.05 -5.63
CA LEU A 48 16.99 9.05 -5.96
C LEU A 48 17.22 10.09 -4.86
N PHE A 49 16.27 10.28 -3.94
CA PHE A 49 16.42 11.13 -2.76
C PHE A 49 16.83 10.36 -1.50
N ALA A 50 16.94 9.03 -1.54
CA ALA A 50 17.34 8.22 -0.39
C ALA A 50 18.65 8.67 0.27
N PRO A 51 19.71 9.08 -0.47
CA PRO A 51 20.94 9.60 0.13
C PRO A 51 20.77 10.88 0.96
N HIS A 52 19.66 11.60 0.78
CA HIS A 52 19.34 12.86 1.46
C HIS A 52 18.13 12.73 2.40
N ALA A 53 17.70 11.51 2.72
CA ALA A 53 16.50 11.26 3.52
C ALA A 53 16.55 11.99 4.87
N GLN A 54 17.71 12.00 5.52
CA GLN A 54 17.92 12.67 6.80
C GLN A 54 17.73 14.18 6.68
N GLU A 55 18.42 14.80 5.73
CA GLU A 55 18.38 16.25 5.52
C GLU A 55 16.99 16.73 5.06
N ILE A 56 16.28 15.92 4.28
CA ILE A 56 14.89 16.19 3.87
C ILE A 56 13.98 16.20 5.10
N LEU A 57 14.03 15.17 5.95
CA LEU A 57 13.19 15.09 7.15
C LEU A 57 13.49 16.24 8.12
N GLU A 58 14.77 16.55 8.36
CA GLU A 58 15.18 17.66 9.22
C GLU A 58 14.72 19.02 8.69
N HIS A 59 14.84 19.25 7.38
CA HIS A 59 14.39 20.49 6.74
C HIS A 59 12.88 20.65 6.83
N LEU A 60 12.10 19.60 6.51
CA LEU A 60 10.64 19.63 6.62
C LEU A 60 10.18 19.84 8.07
N GLY A 61 10.79 19.14 9.03
CA GLY A 61 10.48 19.30 10.45
C GLY A 61 10.85 20.68 11.01
N ALA A 62 11.93 21.31 10.52
CA ALA A 62 12.30 22.67 10.91
C ALA A 62 11.34 23.72 10.34
N GLU A 63 10.84 23.52 9.12
CA GLU A 63 9.92 24.43 8.43
C GLU A 63 8.44 24.25 8.84
N LEU A 64 8.10 23.13 9.50
CA LEU A 64 6.77 22.77 10.02
C LEU A 64 6.86 22.28 11.48
N PRO A 65 7.26 23.14 12.44
CA PRO A 65 7.48 22.74 13.83
C PRO A 65 6.23 22.24 14.57
N GLU A 66 5.04 22.54 14.06
CA GLU A 66 3.76 22.02 14.55
C GLU A 66 3.53 20.54 14.23
N VAL A 67 4.21 20.01 13.22
CA VAL A 67 4.14 18.59 12.81
C VAL A 67 5.17 17.80 13.62
N THR A 68 4.74 17.27 14.75
CA THR A 68 5.63 16.62 15.73
C THR A 68 5.96 15.17 15.38
N ASP A 69 5.15 14.55 14.54
CA ASP A 69 5.21 13.13 14.23
C ASP A 69 5.35 12.94 12.71
N TRP A 70 6.29 12.10 12.27
CA TRP A 70 6.50 11.79 10.85
C TRP A 70 6.61 10.29 10.62
N SER A 71 6.00 9.84 9.53
CA SER A 71 6.10 8.45 9.06
C SER A 71 6.17 8.40 7.54
N GLY A 72 6.78 7.36 6.99
CA GLY A 72 6.85 7.19 5.55
C GLY A 72 8.02 6.35 5.10
N THR A 73 8.26 6.32 3.79
CA THR A 73 9.36 5.54 3.24
C THR A 73 9.79 5.96 1.85
N THR A 74 10.81 5.28 1.35
CA THR A 74 11.34 5.36 0.00
C THR A 74 10.64 4.38 -0.92
N GLY A 75 10.26 4.84 -2.12
CA GLY A 75 9.81 4.00 -3.21
C GLY A 75 10.67 4.17 -4.47
N ILE A 76 10.70 3.15 -5.34
CA ILE A 76 11.27 3.23 -6.70
C ILE A 76 10.52 4.26 -7.55
N GLY A 77 9.27 4.53 -7.17
CA GLY A 77 8.49 5.67 -7.57
C GLY A 77 7.55 6.09 -6.44
N ILE A 78 6.99 7.30 -6.55
CA ILE A 78 5.96 7.79 -5.64
C ILE A 78 4.67 8.14 -6.39
N ALA A 79 3.56 8.05 -5.67
CA ALA A 79 2.25 8.48 -6.13
C ALA A 79 1.84 9.74 -5.37
N ALA A 80 1.29 10.71 -6.08
CA ALA A 80 0.68 11.89 -5.51
C ALA A 80 -0.60 12.22 -6.28
N ASN A 81 -1.37 13.17 -5.77
CA ASN A 81 -2.61 13.55 -6.43
C ASN A 81 -2.38 13.90 -7.92
N ASN A 82 -2.96 13.11 -8.82
CA ASN A 82 -2.83 13.21 -10.27
C ASN A 82 -1.42 13.05 -10.86
N ALA A 83 -0.44 12.55 -10.08
CA ALA A 83 0.95 12.44 -10.50
C ALA A 83 1.60 11.12 -10.08
N GLU A 84 2.40 10.56 -10.99
CA GLU A 84 3.30 9.44 -10.74
C GLU A 84 4.71 9.91 -11.03
N TYR A 85 5.64 9.69 -10.12
CA TYR A 85 7.05 10.02 -10.32
C TYR A 85 7.87 8.73 -10.30
N PHE A 86 8.47 8.42 -11.43
CA PHE A 86 9.39 7.29 -11.62
C PHE A 86 10.67 7.81 -12.28
N ASP A 87 11.80 7.21 -11.93
CA ASP A 87 13.09 7.51 -12.57
C ASP A 87 13.52 8.99 -12.47
N GLU A 88 12.92 9.72 -11.52
CA GLU A 88 13.19 11.12 -11.28
C GLU A 88 13.17 11.45 -9.78
N PRO A 89 13.98 12.44 -9.34
CA PRO A 89 14.04 12.85 -7.94
C PRO A 89 12.79 13.62 -7.54
N ALA A 90 11.97 13.03 -6.68
CA ALA A 90 10.69 13.60 -6.26
C ALA A 90 10.34 13.24 -4.81
N LEU A 91 9.51 14.07 -4.19
CA LEU A 91 8.92 13.80 -2.88
C LEU A 91 7.46 14.25 -2.83
N ALA A 92 6.68 13.56 -1.98
CA ALA A 92 5.28 13.85 -1.70
C ALA A 92 5.05 13.85 -0.19
N VAL A 93 4.30 14.83 0.29
CA VAL A 93 3.98 15.03 1.71
C VAL A 93 2.47 15.20 1.88
N MET A 94 1.90 14.56 2.90
CA MET A 94 0.54 14.83 3.38
C MET A 94 0.57 15.12 4.88
N LEU A 95 -0.09 16.20 5.30
CA LEU A 95 -0.18 16.63 6.69
C LEU A 95 -1.57 16.30 7.25
N CYS A 96 -1.62 15.41 8.22
CA CYS A 96 -2.84 14.87 8.80
C CYS A 96 -3.14 15.57 10.14
N GLU A 97 -4.33 16.17 10.26
CA GLU A 97 -4.87 16.66 11.52
C GLU A 97 -5.72 15.57 12.14
N LEU A 98 -5.11 14.80 13.04
CA LEU A 98 -5.71 13.68 13.76
C LEU A 98 -5.73 13.97 15.26
N PRO A 99 -6.69 13.43 16.03
CA PRO A 99 -6.65 13.54 17.48
C PRO A 99 -5.35 12.93 18.02
N SER A 100 -4.62 13.67 18.86
CA SER A 100 -3.27 13.29 19.33
C SER A 100 -3.26 12.05 20.23
N ASP A 101 -4.42 11.68 20.78
CA ASP A 101 -4.63 10.45 21.53
C ASP A 101 -4.94 9.24 20.63
N GLN A 102 -5.22 9.43 19.34
CA GLN A 102 -5.69 8.41 18.41
C GLN A 102 -4.65 7.93 17.39
N PHE A 103 -3.38 8.31 17.51
CA PHE A 103 -2.32 7.72 16.68
C PHE A 103 -0.97 7.63 17.40
N ARG A 104 -0.11 6.69 16.99
CA ARG A 104 1.28 6.56 17.47
C ARG A 104 2.21 6.18 16.32
N VAL A 105 3.30 6.92 16.13
CA VAL A 105 4.38 6.51 15.22
C VAL A 105 5.23 5.43 15.90
N PHE A 106 5.59 4.38 15.15
CA PHE A 106 6.44 3.29 15.64
C PHE A 106 7.58 2.99 14.67
N SER A 107 8.62 2.32 15.18
CA SER A 107 9.75 1.80 14.38
C SER A 107 10.39 0.60 15.07
N GLY A 108 11.28 -0.11 14.38
CA GLY A 108 12.05 -1.22 14.97
C GLY A 108 12.85 -0.82 16.23
N VAL A 109 13.23 0.45 16.37
CA VAL A 109 13.94 0.97 17.55
C VAL A 109 13.01 1.56 18.62
N ALA A 110 11.75 1.81 18.28
CA ALA A 110 10.68 2.20 19.19
C ALA A 110 9.49 1.22 19.01
N PRO A 111 9.62 -0.03 19.51
CA PRO A 111 8.62 -1.07 19.28
C PRO A 111 7.27 -0.71 19.89
N VAL A 112 6.20 -1.24 19.31
CA VAL A 112 4.79 -1.06 19.75
C VAL A 112 4.61 -1.22 21.27
N GLY A 113 5.32 -2.18 21.90
CA GLY A 113 5.24 -2.37 23.35
C GLY A 113 5.86 -1.25 24.18
N ASN A 114 6.88 -0.54 23.66
CA ASN A 114 7.52 0.60 24.32
C ASN A 114 6.81 1.94 24.06
N ALA A 115 5.96 2.02 23.03
CA ALA A 115 5.03 3.14 22.87
C ALA A 115 3.98 3.15 24.01
N ASP A 116 3.73 1.99 24.62
CA ASP A 116 2.78 1.79 25.72
C ASP A 116 3.41 1.43 27.09
N VAL A 117 4.74 1.29 27.23
CA VAL A 117 5.37 1.13 28.56
C VAL A 117 5.29 2.46 29.33
N ALA A 118 4.19 2.60 30.05
CA ALA A 118 3.98 3.36 31.27
C ALA A 118 5.20 4.17 31.75
N ARG A 119 5.28 5.44 31.33
CA ARG A 119 5.72 6.47 32.28
C ARG A 119 4.57 6.67 33.25
N SER A 120 4.71 6.13 34.46
CA SER A 120 3.85 6.45 35.59
C SER A 120 3.61 7.96 35.66
N GLY A 121 2.39 8.41 35.33
CA GLY A 121 1.96 9.81 35.42
C GLY A 121 1.78 10.59 34.11
N GLY A 122 1.88 9.99 32.92
CA GLY A 122 1.55 10.65 31.65
C GLY A 122 0.06 10.56 31.25
N PRO A 123 -0.49 11.48 30.41
CA PRO A 123 -1.94 11.58 30.13
C PRO A 123 -2.58 10.38 29.40
N ASN A 124 -1.80 9.49 28.77
CA ASN A 124 -2.32 8.49 27.84
C ASN A 124 -1.82 7.07 28.15
N GLN A 125 -2.44 6.40 29.13
CA GLN A 125 -2.15 4.99 29.49
C GLN A 125 -3.02 3.96 28.74
N ASN A 126 -3.96 4.40 27.88
CA ASN A 126 -5.00 3.55 27.29
C ASN A 126 -5.05 3.60 25.74
N PHE A 127 -3.93 3.86 25.05
CA PHE A 127 -3.96 3.76 23.58
C PHE A 127 -4.12 2.29 23.18
N GLN A 128 -5.12 2.00 22.35
CA GLN A 128 -5.36 0.67 21.78
C GLN A 128 -5.28 0.80 20.26
N ALA A 129 -4.33 0.08 19.66
CA ALA A 129 -4.17 0.10 18.21
C ALA A 129 -5.36 -0.63 17.56
N PHE A 130 -6.14 0.08 16.77
CA PHE A 130 -7.25 -0.47 16.00
C PHE A 130 -6.78 -1.02 14.65
N THR A 131 -5.88 -0.31 13.98
CA THR A 131 -5.24 -0.67 12.69
C THR A 131 -3.88 0.01 12.59
N ALA A 132 -3.09 -0.29 11.55
CA ALA A 132 -1.81 0.38 11.32
C ALA A 132 -1.45 0.57 9.84
N LEU A 133 -0.85 1.73 9.53
CA LEU A 133 -0.02 1.94 8.35
C LEU A 133 1.35 1.32 8.62
N VAL A 134 1.85 0.50 7.69
CA VAL A 134 3.11 -0.23 7.84
C VAL A 134 4.01 -0.01 6.63
N HIS A 135 5.21 0.52 6.88
CA HIS A 135 6.33 0.51 5.97
C HIS A 135 7.30 -0.58 6.43
N ALA A 136 7.79 -1.40 5.51
CA ALA A 136 8.68 -2.50 5.85
C ALA A 136 9.90 -2.54 4.93
N ASP A 137 11.07 -2.80 5.49
CA ASP A 137 12.28 -3.03 4.70
C ASP A 137 12.23 -4.46 4.10
N PRO A 138 12.34 -4.62 2.76
CA PRO A 138 12.30 -5.93 2.11
C PRO A 138 13.47 -6.86 2.47
N SER A 139 14.55 -6.35 3.06
CA SER A 139 15.68 -7.14 3.55
C SER A 139 15.48 -7.72 4.95
N THR A 140 14.36 -7.38 5.60
CA THR A 140 14.01 -7.88 6.93
C THR A 140 13.78 -9.39 6.90
N HIS A 141 14.44 -10.10 7.80
CA HIS A 141 14.24 -11.54 7.97
C HIS A 141 12.93 -11.80 8.69
N GLU A 142 12.25 -12.91 8.38
CA GLU A 142 10.98 -13.31 9.04
C GLU A 142 9.91 -12.21 8.95
N LEU A 143 9.90 -11.50 7.82
CA LEU A 143 8.99 -10.39 7.60
C LEU A 143 7.50 -10.80 7.66
N PRO A 144 7.06 -11.95 7.10
CA PRO A 144 5.69 -12.41 7.25
C PRO A 144 5.29 -12.61 8.72
N GLU A 145 6.19 -13.18 9.54
CA GLU A 145 5.96 -13.38 10.97
C GLU A 145 5.85 -12.03 11.70
N LEU A 146 6.72 -11.06 11.41
CA LEU A 146 6.64 -9.71 11.99
C LEU A 146 5.35 -8.97 11.62
N ILE A 147 4.87 -9.13 10.37
CA ILE A 147 3.58 -8.58 9.92
C ILE A 147 2.44 -9.26 10.68
N GLY A 148 2.48 -10.59 10.83
CA GLY A 148 1.50 -11.36 11.61
C GLY A 148 1.44 -10.93 13.08
N ASP A 149 2.60 -10.77 13.72
CA ASP A 149 2.73 -10.33 15.10
C ASP A 149 2.19 -8.91 15.32
N LEU A 150 2.45 -7.99 14.37
CA LEU A 150 1.90 -6.64 14.43
C LEU A 150 0.38 -6.65 14.22
N SER A 151 -0.12 -7.42 13.26
CA SER A 151 -1.55 -7.59 13.00
C SER A 151 -2.27 -8.09 14.25
N ALA A 152 -1.74 -9.12 14.92
CA ALA A 152 -2.31 -9.68 16.15
C ALA A 152 -2.33 -8.70 17.35
N ARG A 153 -1.56 -7.61 17.29
CA ARG A 153 -1.55 -6.54 18.29
C ARG A 153 -2.51 -5.39 17.97
N THR A 154 -3.18 -5.44 16.82
CA THR A 154 -4.24 -4.50 16.46
C THR A 154 -5.61 -5.14 16.71
N GLU A 155 -6.60 -4.34 17.08
CA GLU A 155 -7.94 -4.84 17.38
C GLU A 155 -8.64 -5.47 16.17
N THR A 156 -8.46 -4.89 14.98
CA THR A 156 -9.08 -5.41 13.76
C THR A 156 -8.27 -6.50 13.07
N GLY A 157 -6.99 -6.65 13.43
CA GLY A 157 -6.03 -7.43 12.65
C GLY A 157 -5.69 -6.82 11.29
N TYR A 158 -6.22 -5.64 10.96
CA TYR A 158 -6.03 -5.02 9.66
C TYR A 158 -4.79 -4.13 9.65
N LEU A 159 -3.81 -4.45 8.80
CA LEU A 159 -2.70 -3.58 8.44
C LEU A 159 -2.88 -3.11 7.00
N PHE A 160 -2.29 -1.98 6.66
CA PHE A 160 -2.15 -1.51 5.28
C PHE A 160 -0.78 -0.87 5.09
N GLY A 161 -0.25 -0.89 3.87
CA GLY A 161 1.03 -0.27 3.56
C GLY A 161 1.82 -1.07 2.55
N GLY A 162 3.14 -1.13 2.70
CA GLY A 162 3.96 -1.88 1.76
C GLY A 162 5.45 -1.89 2.07
N LEU A 163 6.17 -2.65 1.26
CA LEU A 163 7.61 -2.77 1.31
C LEU A 163 8.27 -1.58 0.62
N SER A 164 9.20 -0.95 1.31
CA SER A 164 10.09 0.06 0.71
C SER A 164 10.75 -0.50 -0.54
N SER A 165 10.98 0.34 -1.53
CA SER A 165 11.55 -0.10 -2.80
C SER A 165 12.50 0.93 -3.39
N GLY A 166 13.46 0.46 -4.18
CA GLY A 166 14.51 1.32 -4.73
C GLY A 166 15.68 0.50 -5.28
N ARG A 167 16.59 1.18 -5.95
CA ARG A 167 17.81 0.59 -6.54
C ARG A 167 18.96 0.46 -5.55
N GLY A 168 18.87 1.13 -4.41
CA GLY A 168 19.90 1.21 -3.39
C GLY A 168 19.29 1.12 -1.99
N ALA A 169 19.79 1.94 -1.06
CA ALA A 169 19.21 2.04 0.28
C ALA A 169 17.76 2.56 0.21
N THR A 170 16.88 1.96 1.01
CA THR A 170 15.44 2.27 1.04
C THR A 170 15.02 2.72 2.44
N PRO A 171 15.50 3.89 2.90
CA PRO A 171 15.23 4.34 4.25
C PRO A 171 13.74 4.52 4.54
N GLN A 172 13.38 4.32 5.80
CA GLN A 172 12.05 4.54 6.36
C GLN A 172 12.09 5.73 7.33
N PHE A 173 10.99 6.48 7.40
CA PHE A 173 10.83 7.63 8.29
C PHE A 173 9.94 7.24 9.47
N ALA A 174 10.38 7.53 10.70
CA ALA A 174 9.58 7.35 11.91
C ALA A 174 10.08 8.22 13.08
N ILE A 175 9.40 9.33 13.33
CA ILE A 175 9.66 10.17 14.50
C ILE A 175 8.34 10.44 15.20
N GLY A 176 8.34 10.35 16.53
CA GLY A 176 7.20 10.76 17.34
C GLY A 176 7.57 11.95 18.22
N GLY A 177 6.61 12.84 18.49
CA GLY A 177 6.82 14.09 19.24
C GLY A 177 7.35 13.90 20.67
N ASN A 178 7.19 12.71 21.24
CA ASN A 178 7.73 12.33 22.56
C ASN A 178 9.21 11.89 22.53
N GLY A 179 9.81 11.87 21.34
CA GLY A 179 11.15 11.37 21.05
C GLY A 179 11.22 9.84 21.03
N ASN A 180 12.17 9.30 20.28
CA ASN A 180 12.61 7.92 20.42
C ASN A 180 13.32 7.77 21.79
N ILE A 181 13.15 6.63 22.45
CA ILE A 181 13.52 6.36 23.86
C ILE A 181 14.86 7.03 24.28
N ARG A 182 14.83 7.84 25.35
CA ARG A 182 16.02 8.47 25.95
C ARG A 182 17.02 7.40 26.39
N GLY A 183 18.19 7.35 25.75
CA GLY A 183 19.27 6.41 26.05
C GLY A 183 19.97 5.86 24.81
N GLN A 184 19.32 5.95 23.64
CA GLN A 184 19.96 5.80 22.34
C GLN A 184 20.09 7.20 21.71
N GLY A 185 21.28 7.79 21.81
CA GLY A 185 21.54 9.15 21.36
C GLY A 185 21.15 9.34 19.88
N ALA A 186 20.46 10.45 19.59
CA ALA A 186 20.20 10.93 18.23
C ALA A 186 19.60 9.88 17.27
N ALA A 187 18.46 9.27 17.61
CA ALA A 187 17.70 8.53 16.61
C ALA A 187 17.21 9.53 15.55
N SER A 188 17.80 9.48 14.37
CA SER A 188 17.72 10.50 13.34
C SER A 188 16.35 10.56 12.63
N GLY A 189 15.35 9.80 13.11
CA GLY A 189 14.02 9.70 12.49
C GLY A 189 14.04 8.93 11.16
N VAL A 190 15.22 8.50 10.71
CA VAL A 190 15.45 7.74 9.48
C VAL A 190 16.08 6.41 9.84
N PHE A 191 15.50 5.31 9.37
CA PHE A 191 15.91 3.94 9.71
C PHE A 191 16.05 3.07 8.48
N SER A 192 16.68 1.92 8.68
CA SER A 192 16.73 0.82 7.71
C SER A 192 16.53 -0.48 8.49
N GLY A 193 15.87 -1.46 7.87
CA GLY A 193 15.48 -2.71 8.50
C GLY A 193 14.21 -2.62 9.34
N GLY A 194 13.47 -3.73 9.39
CA GLY A 194 12.31 -3.92 10.24
C GLY A 194 11.05 -3.21 9.74
N LEU A 195 10.14 -2.98 10.69
CA LEU A 195 8.86 -2.31 10.47
C LEU A 195 8.90 -0.90 11.05
N SER A 196 8.24 0.03 10.38
CA SER A 196 7.88 1.34 10.90
C SER A 196 6.51 1.75 10.38
N GLY A 197 5.94 2.82 10.91
CA GLY A 197 4.64 3.27 10.46
C GLY A 197 3.86 4.04 11.51
N VAL A 198 2.54 3.97 11.40
CA VAL A 198 1.60 4.66 12.29
C VAL A 198 0.53 3.67 12.75
N LEU A 199 0.39 3.51 14.06
CA LEU A 199 -0.75 2.88 14.69
C LEU A 199 -1.89 3.89 14.78
N PHE A 200 -3.11 3.48 14.47
CA PHE A 200 -4.31 4.30 14.58
C PHE A 200 -5.28 3.69 15.59
N GLY A 201 -5.87 4.51 16.45
CA GLY A 201 -6.98 4.13 17.32
C GLY A 201 -8.32 4.16 16.59
N GLU A 202 -9.37 3.66 17.23
CA GLU A 202 -10.73 3.57 16.66
C GLU A 202 -11.31 4.94 16.26
N GLY A 203 -10.84 6.03 16.87
CA GLY A 203 -11.27 7.39 16.57
C GLY A 203 -10.75 7.94 15.24
N VAL A 204 -9.87 7.22 14.53
CA VAL A 204 -9.46 7.53 13.16
C VAL A 204 -10.19 6.60 12.20
N ARG A 205 -11.28 7.07 11.60
CA ARG A 205 -12.05 6.28 10.65
C ARG A 205 -11.32 6.14 9.32
N LEU A 206 -11.02 4.90 8.96
CA LEU A 206 -10.30 4.53 7.74
C LEU A 206 -11.13 3.53 6.93
N VAL A 207 -11.13 3.70 5.61
CA VAL A 207 -11.67 2.70 4.68
C VAL A 207 -10.55 2.25 3.76
N SER A 208 -10.33 0.94 3.69
CA SER A 208 -9.26 0.35 2.89
C SER A 208 -9.81 -0.70 1.92
N ARG A 209 -9.25 -0.75 0.71
CA ARG A 209 -9.56 -1.74 -0.33
C ARG A 209 -8.31 -2.18 -1.07
N VAL A 210 -8.28 -3.45 -1.45
CA VAL A 210 -7.22 -4.07 -2.27
C VAL A 210 -7.71 -4.23 -3.71
N THR A 211 -6.90 -3.79 -4.66
CA THR A 211 -7.09 -4.04 -6.09
C THR A 211 -6.10 -5.08 -6.62
N GLN A 212 -6.58 -5.98 -7.46
CA GLN A 212 -5.82 -7.07 -8.09
C GLN A 212 -5.36 -6.68 -9.50
N GLY A 213 -4.10 -6.97 -9.84
CA GLY A 213 -3.51 -6.72 -11.16
C GLY A 213 -3.54 -7.92 -12.11
N CYS A 214 -4.14 -9.03 -11.67
CA CYS A 214 -4.10 -10.31 -12.36
C CYS A 214 -5.51 -10.82 -12.70
N GLN A 215 -5.61 -11.53 -13.83
CA GLN A 215 -6.81 -12.23 -14.23
C GLN A 215 -6.59 -13.74 -14.22
N PRO A 216 -7.61 -14.53 -13.84
CA PRO A 216 -7.60 -15.98 -14.05
C PRO A 216 -7.42 -16.36 -15.52
N VAL A 217 -6.66 -17.43 -15.75
CA VAL A 217 -6.54 -18.12 -17.05
C VAL A 217 -6.98 -19.57 -16.98
N SER A 218 -7.34 -20.04 -15.79
CA SER A 218 -7.82 -21.39 -15.51
C SER A 218 -8.97 -21.33 -14.50
N ARG A 219 -9.69 -22.44 -14.33
CA ARG A 219 -10.68 -22.58 -13.25
C ARG A 219 -9.99 -22.66 -11.89
N GLU A 220 -10.75 -22.42 -10.83
CA GLU A 220 -10.29 -22.67 -9.47
C GLU A 220 -10.24 -24.17 -9.16
N ARG A 221 -9.14 -24.59 -8.52
CA ARG A 221 -8.83 -25.98 -8.18
C ARG A 221 -8.35 -26.10 -6.74
N GLU A 222 -8.43 -27.29 -6.18
CA GLU A 222 -7.89 -27.58 -4.84
C GLU A 222 -6.48 -28.14 -4.93
N ILE A 223 -5.60 -27.70 -4.04
CA ILE A 223 -4.30 -28.34 -3.84
C ILE A 223 -4.51 -29.62 -3.03
N THR A 224 -4.28 -30.78 -3.65
CA THR A 224 -4.52 -32.10 -3.04
C THR A 224 -3.26 -32.77 -2.52
N ALA A 225 -2.07 -32.35 -2.95
CA ALA A 225 -0.80 -32.75 -2.36
C ALA A 225 0.28 -31.69 -2.59
N ALA A 226 1.09 -31.43 -1.56
CA ALA A 226 2.19 -30.47 -1.60
C ALA A 226 3.38 -30.93 -0.74
N ASP A 227 4.57 -30.42 -1.07
CA ASP A 227 5.81 -30.60 -0.30
C ASP A 227 6.54 -29.24 -0.23
N GLY A 228 6.38 -28.53 0.89
CA GLY A 228 6.87 -27.15 1.05
C GLY A 228 6.24 -26.20 0.03
N ASN A 229 7.05 -25.71 -0.91
CA ASN A 229 6.60 -24.82 -2.00
C ASN A 229 6.35 -25.56 -3.33
N LEU A 230 6.33 -26.89 -3.31
CA LEU A 230 6.13 -27.74 -4.48
C LEU A 230 4.68 -28.23 -4.55
N LEU A 231 3.95 -27.78 -5.57
CA LEU A 231 2.62 -28.29 -5.92
C LEU A 231 2.79 -29.66 -6.59
N LEU A 232 2.37 -30.73 -5.90
CA LEU A 232 2.47 -32.10 -6.42
C LEU A 232 1.21 -32.47 -7.20
N THR A 233 0.04 -32.33 -6.57
CA THR A 233 -1.25 -32.60 -7.21
C THR A 233 -2.28 -31.52 -6.93
N ILE A 234 -3.11 -31.25 -7.94
CA ILE A 234 -4.25 -30.34 -7.88
C ILE A 234 -5.49 -31.05 -8.46
N ASP A 235 -6.59 -31.04 -7.71
CA ASP A 235 -7.78 -31.88 -7.94
C ASP A 235 -7.45 -33.38 -8.13
N GLY A 236 -6.38 -33.88 -7.50
CA GLY A 236 -5.91 -35.27 -7.65
C GLY A 236 -5.11 -35.55 -8.93
N GLU A 237 -4.92 -34.56 -9.82
CA GLU A 237 -4.09 -34.66 -11.01
C GLU A 237 -2.70 -34.07 -10.77
N ALA A 238 -1.67 -34.55 -11.48
CA ALA A 238 -0.32 -34.01 -11.31
C ALA A 238 -0.25 -32.53 -11.73
N ALA A 239 0.32 -31.68 -10.87
CA ALA A 239 0.25 -30.23 -11.05
C ALA A 239 0.91 -29.76 -12.35
N LEU A 240 2.01 -30.40 -12.76
CA LEU A 240 2.68 -30.07 -14.03
C LEU A 240 1.79 -30.37 -15.24
N ASP A 241 1.03 -31.45 -15.20
CA ASP A 241 0.18 -31.84 -16.32
C ASP A 241 -0.98 -30.87 -16.49
N VAL A 242 -1.59 -30.49 -15.37
CA VAL A 242 -2.69 -29.51 -15.35
C VAL A 242 -2.19 -28.16 -15.82
N LEU A 243 -1.00 -27.72 -15.39
CA LEU A 243 -0.36 -26.49 -15.88
C LEU A 243 -0.18 -26.52 -17.41
N LEU A 244 0.43 -27.57 -17.94
CA LEU A 244 0.68 -27.71 -19.38
C LEU A 244 -0.63 -27.76 -20.19
N ALA A 245 -1.64 -28.47 -19.68
CA ALA A 245 -2.96 -28.59 -20.29
C ALA A 245 -3.71 -27.25 -20.30
N ASP A 246 -3.78 -26.55 -19.17
CA ASP A 246 -4.48 -25.26 -19.05
C ASP A 246 -3.79 -24.18 -19.89
N LEU A 247 -2.45 -24.20 -19.99
CA LEU A 247 -1.68 -23.31 -20.85
C LEU A 247 -1.65 -23.74 -22.33
N LYS A 248 -2.09 -24.97 -22.64
CA LYS A 248 -2.05 -25.58 -23.98
C LYS A 248 -0.64 -25.62 -24.58
N VAL A 249 0.34 -25.97 -23.76
CA VAL A 249 1.76 -26.07 -24.17
C VAL A 249 2.31 -27.48 -23.93
N SER A 250 3.36 -27.85 -24.66
CA SER A 250 4.06 -29.12 -24.49
C SER A 250 5.54 -28.90 -24.15
N LEU A 251 6.10 -29.77 -23.32
CA LEU A 251 7.55 -29.80 -23.05
C LEU A 251 8.38 -30.22 -24.27
N ASP A 252 7.75 -30.81 -25.29
CA ASP A 252 8.38 -31.11 -26.58
C ASP A 252 8.64 -29.83 -27.41
N GLU A 253 7.95 -28.72 -27.08
CA GLU A 253 8.13 -27.39 -27.65
C GLU A 253 8.67 -26.42 -26.58
N PRO A 254 9.91 -26.63 -26.10
CA PRO A 254 10.40 -26.04 -24.85
C PRO A 254 10.42 -24.51 -24.89
N MET A 255 10.70 -23.90 -26.04
CA MET A 255 10.74 -22.43 -26.16
C MET A 255 9.36 -21.80 -25.92
N HIS A 256 8.32 -22.39 -26.52
CA HIS A 256 6.94 -21.92 -26.39
C HIS A 256 6.40 -22.18 -24.98
N ALA A 257 6.69 -23.36 -24.41
CA ALA A 257 6.30 -23.69 -23.05
C ALA A 257 6.96 -22.78 -22.00
N ILE A 258 8.26 -22.47 -22.15
CA ILE A 258 8.98 -21.58 -21.24
C ILE A 258 8.37 -20.18 -21.26
N GLU A 259 8.03 -19.64 -22.44
CA GLU A 259 7.41 -18.32 -22.55
C GLU A 259 6.04 -18.28 -21.86
N ALA A 260 5.18 -19.27 -22.12
CA ALA A 260 3.87 -19.37 -21.50
C ALA A 260 3.94 -19.51 -19.97
N VAL A 261 4.83 -20.38 -19.47
CA VAL A 261 5.01 -20.60 -18.02
C VAL A 261 5.56 -19.34 -17.34
N ARG A 262 6.52 -18.64 -17.96
CA ARG A 262 7.06 -17.37 -17.42
C ARG A 262 6.02 -16.25 -17.34
N ALA A 263 5.04 -16.24 -18.24
CA ALA A 263 3.93 -15.30 -18.22
C ALA A 263 2.82 -15.71 -17.23
N THR A 264 2.90 -16.91 -16.65
CA THR A 264 1.89 -17.47 -15.76
C THR A 264 2.31 -17.35 -14.30
N LEU A 265 1.34 -17.01 -13.47
CA LEU A 265 1.44 -16.88 -12.02
C LEU A 265 0.41 -17.79 -11.37
N VAL A 266 0.50 -17.95 -10.06
CA VAL A 266 -0.45 -18.73 -9.26
C VAL A 266 -1.14 -17.80 -8.28
N GLY A 267 -2.47 -17.70 -8.36
CA GLY A 267 -3.30 -17.13 -7.31
C GLY A 267 -3.61 -18.20 -6.28
N LEU A 268 -3.38 -17.91 -5.00
CA LEU A 268 -3.61 -18.80 -3.85
C LEU A 268 -4.64 -18.17 -2.92
N ALA A 269 -5.56 -18.97 -2.41
CA ALA A 269 -6.45 -18.60 -1.32
C ALA A 269 -6.41 -19.68 -0.22
N SER A 270 -6.54 -19.25 1.03
CA SER A 270 -6.52 -20.11 2.20
C SER A 270 -7.63 -21.18 2.12
N PRO A 271 -7.45 -22.34 2.79
CA PRO A 271 -8.48 -23.37 2.82
C PRO A 271 -9.82 -22.84 3.32
N GLY A 272 -10.89 -23.13 2.58
CA GLY A 272 -12.25 -22.68 2.90
C GLY A 272 -12.61 -21.25 2.43
N SER A 273 -11.66 -20.49 1.89
CA SER A 273 -11.90 -19.19 1.26
C SER A 273 -12.17 -19.35 -0.24
N GLU A 274 -13.06 -18.52 -0.79
CA GLU A 274 -13.24 -18.41 -2.24
C GLU A 274 -12.09 -17.59 -2.84
N GLY A 275 -11.30 -18.19 -3.73
CA GLY A 275 -10.25 -17.51 -4.48
C GLY A 275 -10.78 -16.75 -5.69
N LEU A 276 -11.93 -17.14 -6.24
CA LEU A 276 -12.61 -16.41 -7.30
C LEU A 276 -13.92 -15.80 -6.82
N ARG A 277 -14.17 -14.55 -7.20
CA ARG A 277 -15.46 -13.90 -7.02
C ARG A 277 -16.47 -14.49 -7.99
N ARG A 278 -17.76 -14.25 -7.71
CA ARG A 278 -18.87 -14.61 -8.63
C ARG A 278 -18.73 -14.02 -10.03
N THR A 279 -18.03 -12.89 -10.18
CA THR A 279 -17.74 -12.26 -11.48
C THR A 279 -16.64 -12.98 -12.27
N GLY A 280 -15.91 -13.91 -11.64
CA GLY A 280 -14.76 -14.60 -12.23
C GLY A 280 -13.42 -13.92 -11.96
N ASP A 281 -13.39 -12.80 -11.24
CA ASP A 281 -12.16 -12.09 -10.86
C ASP A 281 -11.54 -12.66 -9.58
N LEU A 282 -10.28 -12.32 -9.30
CA LEU A 282 -9.61 -12.73 -8.07
C LEU A 282 -10.26 -12.09 -6.83
N GLY A 283 -10.44 -12.90 -5.78
CA GLY A 283 -10.86 -12.44 -4.46
C GLY A 283 -9.87 -11.44 -3.85
N ALA A 284 -10.35 -10.66 -2.89
CA ALA A 284 -9.50 -9.67 -2.20
C ALA A 284 -8.38 -10.32 -1.37
N ASP A 285 -8.58 -11.55 -0.91
CA ASP A 285 -7.62 -12.29 -0.09
C ASP A 285 -6.72 -13.23 -0.91
N VAL A 286 -6.78 -13.16 -2.25
CA VAL A 286 -5.91 -13.97 -3.12
C VAL A 286 -4.50 -13.42 -3.15
N LEU A 287 -3.53 -14.30 -2.88
CA LEU A 287 -2.11 -14.04 -2.98
C LEU A 287 -1.59 -14.51 -4.35
N VAL A 288 -1.02 -13.60 -5.13
CA VAL A 288 -0.41 -13.93 -6.42
C VAL A 288 1.08 -14.22 -6.24
N ARG A 289 1.55 -15.35 -6.78
CA ARG A 289 2.92 -15.85 -6.65
C ARG A 289 3.51 -16.30 -7.97
N HIS A 290 4.83 -16.20 -8.07
CA HIS A 290 5.57 -16.69 -9.23
C HIS A 290 5.69 -18.21 -9.24
N ILE A 291 5.65 -18.80 -10.43
CA ILE A 291 6.22 -20.12 -10.68
C ILE A 291 7.75 -19.95 -10.76
N ILE A 292 8.49 -20.63 -9.90
CA ILE A 292 9.95 -20.52 -9.81
C ILE A 292 10.69 -21.75 -10.36
N GLY A 293 9.96 -22.84 -10.62
CA GLY A 293 10.53 -24.05 -11.19
C GLY A 293 9.48 -25.06 -11.59
N LEU A 294 9.90 -26.01 -12.43
CA LEU A 294 9.13 -27.19 -12.79
C LEU A 294 9.97 -28.42 -12.42
N ASP A 295 9.34 -29.45 -11.89
CA ASP A 295 9.98 -30.74 -11.62
C ASP A 295 9.35 -31.83 -12.51
N PRO A 296 9.95 -32.15 -13.66
CA PRO A 296 9.44 -33.19 -14.55
C PRO A 296 9.47 -34.60 -13.94
N THR A 297 10.36 -34.85 -12.97
CA THR A 297 10.50 -36.17 -12.33
C THR A 297 9.34 -36.43 -11.39
N ARG A 298 9.00 -35.45 -10.57
CA ARG A 298 7.84 -35.50 -9.66
C ARG A 298 6.53 -35.04 -10.31
N ARG A 299 6.58 -34.55 -11.56
CA ARG A 299 5.47 -33.90 -12.30
C ARG A 299 4.83 -32.77 -11.50
N ALA A 300 5.68 -31.93 -10.91
CA ALA A 300 5.29 -30.91 -9.94
C ALA A 300 5.69 -29.49 -10.38
N VAL A 301 5.08 -28.48 -9.76
CA VAL A 301 5.31 -27.06 -10.03
C VAL A 301 5.76 -26.36 -8.75
N ALA A 302 6.94 -25.74 -8.77
CA ALA A 302 7.47 -25.00 -7.63
C ALA A 302 7.04 -23.53 -7.71
N ILE A 303 6.55 -22.98 -6.60
CA ILE A 303 6.11 -21.58 -6.53
C ILE A 303 6.88 -20.78 -5.47
N ALA A 304 6.81 -19.45 -5.56
CA ALA A 304 7.49 -18.50 -4.68
C ALA A 304 6.80 -18.31 -3.31
N ASP A 305 6.15 -19.34 -2.78
CA ASP A 305 5.52 -19.33 -1.46
C ASP A 305 5.30 -20.75 -0.94
N GLN A 306 5.08 -20.90 0.36
CA GLN A 306 4.65 -22.16 0.95
C GLN A 306 3.22 -22.49 0.52
N VAL A 307 2.94 -23.78 0.34
CA VAL A 307 1.60 -24.27 -0.04
C VAL A 307 1.15 -25.37 0.89
N GLU A 308 -0.12 -25.32 1.25
CA GLU A 308 -0.77 -26.30 2.11
C GLU A 308 -1.88 -27.03 1.35
N VAL A 309 -2.09 -28.30 1.71
CA VAL A 309 -3.19 -29.09 1.17
C VAL A 309 -4.53 -28.46 1.61
N GLY A 310 -5.48 -28.40 0.68
CA GLY A 310 -6.79 -27.77 0.87
C GLY A 310 -6.84 -26.29 0.48
N MET A 311 -5.70 -25.65 0.21
CA MET A 311 -5.69 -24.31 -0.40
C MET A 311 -6.35 -24.34 -1.77
N ARG A 312 -7.03 -23.24 -2.12
CA ARG A 312 -7.59 -23.03 -3.46
C ARG A 312 -6.56 -22.34 -4.33
N MET A 313 -6.45 -22.77 -5.58
CA MET A 313 -5.49 -22.20 -6.52
C MET A 313 -6.11 -21.97 -7.90
N THR A 314 -5.61 -20.94 -8.59
CA THR A 314 -5.90 -20.67 -10.00
C THR A 314 -4.64 -20.17 -10.68
N PHE A 315 -4.36 -20.64 -11.90
CA PHE A 315 -3.36 -19.99 -12.75
C PHE A 315 -3.89 -18.64 -13.21
N VAL A 316 -3.07 -17.61 -13.08
CA VAL A 316 -3.39 -16.23 -13.41
C VAL A 316 -2.31 -15.63 -14.30
N ARG A 317 -2.64 -14.53 -14.96
CA ARG A 317 -1.65 -13.69 -15.66
C ARG A 317 -1.89 -12.24 -15.33
N ARG A 318 -0.84 -11.41 -15.44
CA ARG A 318 -0.98 -9.95 -15.37
C ARG A 318 -1.87 -9.48 -16.51
N ASN A 319 -2.81 -8.59 -16.22
CA ASN A 319 -3.68 -8.03 -17.25
C ASN A 319 -4.10 -6.59 -16.92
N ALA A 320 -3.69 -5.66 -17.77
CA ALA A 320 -3.92 -4.23 -17.59
C ALA A 320 -5.40 -3.84 -17.54
N GLN A 321 -6.23 -4.45 -18.41
CA GLN A 321 -7.67 -4.17 -18.45
C GLN A 321 -8.37 -4.64 -17.17
N SER A 322 -8.02 -5.82 -16.66
CA SER A 322 -8.54 -6.35 -15.40
C SER A 322 -8.07 -5.51 -14.22
N ALA A 323 -6.79 -5.12 -14.19
CA ALA A 323 -6.27 -4.21 -13.19
C ALA A 323 -7.01 -2.86 -13.17
N ARG A 324 -7.34 -2.33 -14.36
CA ARG A 324 -8.10 -1.07 -14.50
C ARG A 324 -9.53 -1.24 -14.00
N ALA A 325 -10.22 -2.29 -14.42
CA ALA A 325 -11.59 -2.57 -13.99
C ALA A 325 -11.66 -2.75 -12.48
N ASP A 326 -10.70 -3.48 -11.91
CA ASP A 326 -10.67 -3.76 -10.48
C ASP A 326 -10.29 -2.52 -9.64
N LEU A 327 -9.41 -1.65 -10.16
CA LEU A 327 -9.12 -0.35 -9.55
C LEU A 327 -10.36 0.57 -9.55
N MET A 328 -11.09 0.64 -10.67
CA MET A 328 -12.35 1.40 -10.74
C MET A 328 -13.38 0.84 -9.76
N ARG A 329 -13.47 -0.49 -9.63
CA ARG A 329 -14.35 -1.17 -8.67
C ARG A 329 -14.04 -0.78 -7.23
N ILE A 330 -12.78 -0.88 -6.77
CA ILE A 330 -12.47 -0.54 -5.36
C ILE A 330 -12.73 0.93 -5.05
N CYS A 331 -12.52 1.80 -6.04
CA CYS A 331 -12.79 3.23 -5.89
C CYS A 331 -14.30 3.47 -5.77
N ALA A 332 -15.11 2.82 -6.61
CA ALA A 332 -16.57 2.87 -6.50
C ALA A 332 -17.06 2.35 -5.15
N GLU A 333 -16.55 1.20 -4.68
CA GLU A 333 -16.89 0.65 -3.35
C GLU A 333 -16.54 1.61 -2.20
N ILE A 334 -15.39 2.30 -2.29
CA ILE A 334 -15.03 3.33 -1.32
C ILE A 334 -16.02 4.48 -1.37
N ARG A 335 -16.36 5.01 -2.56
CA ARG A 335 -17.34 6.10 -2.64
C ARG A 335 -18.69 5.69 -2.08
N GLU A 336 -19.19 4.52 -2.47
CA GLU A 336 -20.48 3.98 -2.02
C GLU A 336 -20.52 3.82 -0.49
N GLU A 337 -19.43 3.38 0.14
CA GLU A 337 -19.34 3.28 1.61
C GLU A 337 -19.37 4.66 2.30
N LEU A 338 -18.96 5.72 1.60
CA LEU A 338 -18.92 7.09 2.13
C LEU A 338 -20.15 7.93 1.76
N GLU A 339 -20.98 7.46 0.82
CA GLU A 339 -22.19 8.18 0.39
C GLU A 339 -23.16 8.37 1.58
N PRO A 340 -23.58 9.61 1.88
CA PRO A 340 -24.56 9.85 2.94
C PRO A 340 -25.96 9.38 2.51
N GLU A 341 -26.78 8.99 3.49
CA GLU A 341 -28.16 8.54 3.26
C GLU A 341 -29.05 9.61 2.61
N GLU A 342 -28.76 10.89 2.85
CA GLU A 342 -29.41 12.04 2.21
C GLU A 342 -28.36 12.97 1.60
N GLN A 343 -28.50 13.29 0.30
CA GLN A 343 -27.65 14.24 -0.41
C GLN A 343 -28.42 15.50 -0.77
N THR A 344 -27.89 16.66 -0.42
CA THR A 344 -28.44 17.95 -0.88
C THR A 344 -28.09 18.19 -2.35
N LEU A 345 -28.95 18.93 -3.06
CA LEU A 345 -28.71 19.33 -4.46
C LEU A 345 -27.39 20.09 -4.66
N GLU A 346 -26.96 20.87 -3.67
CA GLU A 346 -25.68 21.60 -3.70
C GLU A 346 -24.48 20.64 -3.67
N VAL A 347 -24.52 19.62 -2.80
CA VAL A 347 -23.49 18.58 -2.72
C VAL A 347 -23.45 17.76 -4.02
N ALA A 348 -24.61 17.38 -4.55
CA ALA A 348 -24.70 16.65 -5.82
C ALA A 348 -24.12 17.48 -6.98
N SER A 349 -24.38 18.78 -7.03
CA SER A 349 -23.82 19.68 -8.05
C SER A 349 -22.30 19.86 -7.93
N ALA A 350 -21.77 19.94 -6.71
CA ALA A 350 -20.32 20.06 -6.47
C ALA A 350 -19.58 18.77 -6.86
N LEU A 351 -20.19 17.61 -6.64
CA LEU A 351 -19.65 16.31 -7.05
C LEU A 351 -19.79 16.05 -8.56
N ALA A 352 -20.78 16.67 -9.22
CA ALA A 352 -21.02 16.57 -10.66
C ALA A 352 -20.21 17.55 -11.52
N ALA A 353 -19.41 18.45 -10.91
CA ALA A 353 -18.52 19.34 -11.66
C ALA A 353 -17.57 18.52 -12.56
N GLY A 354 -17.36 18.98 -13.79
CA GLY A 354 -16.61 18.22 -14.81
C GLY A 354 -15.15 17.94 -14.41
N GLU A 355 -14.59 16.86 -14.94
CA GLU A 355 -13.23 16.35 -14.62
C GLU A 355 -12.11 17.41 -14.71
N ALA A 356 -12.28 18.41 -15.58
CA ALA A 356 -11.32 19.50 -15.78
C ALA A 356 -11.32 20.56 -14.66
N GLU A 357 -12.38 20.67 -13.88
CA GLU A 357 -12.56 21.65 -12.79
C GLU A 357 -12.60 21.01 -11.39
N ALA A 358 -12.56 19.68 -11.31
CA ALA A 358 -12.62 18.95 -10.06
C ALA A 358 -11.33 19.15 -9.24
N SER A 359 -11.41 20.04 -8.24
CA SER A 359 -10.46 20.19 -7.13
C SER A 359 -10.88 19.31 -5.95
N PRO A 360 -10.00 19.05 -4.96
CA PRO A 360 -10.37 18.28 -3.78
C PRO A 360 -11.49 18.99 -3.02
N HIS A 361 -12.52 18.25 -2.60
CA HIS A 361 -13.73 18.86 -2.05
C HIS A 361 -14.25 18.09 -0.82
N PRO A 362 -14.55 18.76 0.31
CA PRO A 362 -15.01 18.13 1.54
C PRO A 362 -16.27 17.27 1.38
N ALA A 363 -17.14 17.58 0.42
CA ALA A 363 -18.35 16.80 0.14
C ALA A 363 -18.08 15.34 -0.28
N ARG A 364 -16.84 15.01 -0.68
CA ARG A 364 -16.42 13.62 -0.92
C ARG A 364 -16.19 12.82 0.35
N ARG A 365 -16.15 13.49 1.51
CA ARG A 365 -15.92 12.92 2.84
C ARG A 365 -14.60 12.14 2.96
N ILE A 366 -13.64 12.48 2.11
CA ILE A 366 -12.27 11.95 2.12
C ILE A 366 -11.35 13.09 2.50
N SER A 367 -10.81 13.07 3.72
CA SER A 367 -9.84 14.06 4.20
C SER A 367 -8.50 13.88 3.49
N GLY A 368 -8.11 12.64 3.20
CA GLY A 368 -6.90 12.31 2.46
C GLY A 368 -6.83 10.81 2.16
N ALA A 369 -5.91 10.41 1.30
CA ALA A 369 -5.75 9.05 0.82
C ALA A 369 -4.27 8.63 0.78
N ILE A 370 -4.03 7.38 1.12
CA ILE A 370 -2.76 6.70 0.94
C ILE A 370 -2.95 5.62 -0.12
N TYR A 371 -2.17 5.69 -1.19
CA TYR A 371 -2.17 4.67 -2.23
C TYR A 371 -0.80 3.97 -2.32
N VAL A 372 -0.78 2.68 -2.00
CA VAL A 372 0.42 1.85 -2.15
C VAL A 372 0.21 0.90 -3.31
N SER A 373 0.99 1.06 -4.38
CA SER A 373 0.84 0.27 -5.61
C SER A 373 2.07 -0.59 -5.85
N CYS A 374 1.93 -1.76 -6.44
CA CYS A 374 3.09 -2.57 -6.80
C CYS A 374 4.00 -1.83 -7.78
N SER A 375 5.31 -1.91 -7.60
CA SER A 375 6.32 -1.42 -8.55
C SER A 375 6.21 -2.06 -9.94
N GLY A 376 5.57 -3.23 -10.04
CA GLY A 376 5.20 -3.85 -11.31
C GLY A 376 3.93 -3.25 -11.97
N ARG A 377 3.27 -2.27 -11.35
CA ARG A 377 2.10 -1.53 -11.88
C ARG A 377 2.55 -0.16 -12.41
N GLY A 378 1.78 0.91 -12.17
CA GLY A 378 2.04 2.25 -12.67
C GLY A 378 1.84 2.39 -14.18
N GLY A 379 2.18 3.57 -14.70
CA GLY A 379 1.90 3.98 -16.07
C GLY A 379 2.16 2.94 -17.18
N PRO A 380 3.35 2.30 -17.25
CA PRO A 380 3.64 1.30 -18.28
C PRO A 380 2.69 0.09 -18.26
N HIS A 381 2.22 -0.32 -17.08
CA HIS A 381 1.24 -1.39 -16.96
C HIS A 381 -0.15 -0.95 -17.47
N PHE A 382 -0.52 0.30 -17.22
CA PHE A 382 -1.82 0.89 -17.60
C PHE A 382 -1.84 1.56 -18.98
N GLY A 383 -0.70 1.59 -19.68
CA GLY A 383 -0.56 2.02 -21.08
C GLY A 383 -0.03 3.43 -21.31
N ALA A 384 0.14 4.25 -20.26
CA ALA A 384 0.71 5.61 -20.36
C ALA A 384 1.22 6.11 -19.00
N PRO A 385 2.25 6.98 -18.93
CA PRO A 385 2.67 7.61 -17.69
C PRO A 385 1.51 8.28 -16.95
N GLY A 386 1.40 8.09 -15.62
CA GLY A 386 0.33 8.68 -14.82
C GLY A 386 -1.04 8.01 -14.96
N ALA A 387 -1.19 6.97 -15.79
CA ALA A 387 -2.49 6.39 -16.09
C ALA A 387 -3.19 5.77 -14.87
N GLU A 388 -2.43 5.21 -13.91
CA GLU A 388 -3.03 4.65 -12.70
C GLU A 388 -3.65 5.77 -11.84
N MET A 389 -2.93 6.89 -11.68
CA MET A 389 -3.46 8.04 -10.93
C MET A 389 -4.63 8.72 -11.65
N GLN A 390 -4.65 8.75 -12.98
CA GLN A 390 -5.82 9.25 -13.72
C GLN A 390 -7.04 8.35 -13.54
N ILE A 391 -6.86 7.02 -13.46
CA ILE A 391 -7.97 6.09 -13.15
C ILE A 391 -8.49 6.34 -11.74
N VAL A 392 -7.59 6.51 -10.75
CA VAL A 392 -7.97 6.84 -9.37
C VAL A 392 -8.77 8.15 -9.34
N ARG A 393 -8.27 9.21 -9.97
CA ARG A 393 -8.96 10.51 -10.04
C ARG A 393 -10.33 10.38 -10.70
N HIS A 394 -10.43 9.66 -11.80
CA HIS A 394 -11.69 9.44 -12.48
C HIS A 394 -12.70 8.69 -11.59
N ALA A 395 -12.24 7.73 -10.80
CA ALA A 395 -13.11 6.87 -10.01
C ALA A 395 -13.44 7.40 -8.60
N LEU A 396 -12.49 8.02 -7.89
CA LEU A 396 -12.69 8.62 -6.56
C LEU A 396 -12.97 10.14 -6.59
N GLY A 397 -12.71 10.79 -7.73
CA GLY A 397 -12.59 12.23 -7.81
C GLY A 397 -11.22 12.72 -7.35
N ASP A 398 -11.06 14.04 -7.35
CA ASP A 398 -9.85 14.68 -6.84
C ASP A 398 -9.87 14.66 -5.30
N VAL A 399 -8.84 14.09 -4.68
CA VAL A 399 -8.68 13.96 -3.22
C VAL A 399 -7.21 14.16 -2.86
N PRO A 400 -6.88 14.68 -1.66
CA PRO A 400 -5.50 14.72 -1.21
C PRO A 400 -4.94 13.30 -1.17
N LEU A 401 -3.91 13.02 -1.97
CA LEU A 401 -3.39 11.66 -2.13
C LEU A 401 -1.87 11.69 -2.13
N VAL A 402 -1.28 10.79 -1.34
CA VAL A 402 0.14 10.47 -1.35
C VAL A 402 0.34 8.96 -1.30
N GLY A 403 1.52 8.50 -1.70
CA GLY A 403 1.74 7.07 -1.82
C GLY A 403 3.09 6.73 -2.42
N PHE A 404 3.34 5.43 -2.55
CA PHE A 404 4.57 4.93 -3.13
C PHE A 404 4.37 3.63 -3.89
N PHE A 405 5.29 3.36 -4.81
CA PHE A 405 5.31 2.13 -5.57
C PHE A 405 6.16 1.10 -4.83
N ALA A 406 5.53 0.12 -4.19
CA ALA A 406 6.16 -0.81 -3.27
C ALA A 406 6.79 -2.04 -3.94
N ALA A 407 7.70 -2.71 -3.23
CA ALA A 407 8.23 -4.02 -3.64
C ALA A 407 7.26 -5.18 -3.30
N GLY A 408 6.24 -4.88 -2.52
CA GLY A 408 5.10 -5.73 -2.18
C GLY A 408 4.13 -4.94 -1.30
N GLU A 409 2.86 -5.27 -1.34
CA GLU A 409 1.82 -4.49 -0.66
C GLU A 409 1.37 -5.21 0.60
N ILE A 410 1.21 -4.49 1.70
CA ILE A 410 0.69 -5.04 2.95
C ILE A 410 -0.80 -4.72 3.02
N ALA A 411 -1.63 -5.74 3.19
CA ALA A 411 -3.03 -5.59 3.55
C ALA A 411 -3.45 -6.73 4.50
N ARG A 412 -4.29 -6.42 5.49
CA ARG A 412 -4.61 -7.34 6.61
C ARG A 412 -3.33 -7.82 7.32
N HIS A 413 -3.00 -9.10 7.19
CA HIS A 413 -1.80 -9.75 7.73
C HIS A 413 -0.96 -10.39 6.60
N HIS A 414 -1.21 -10.01 5.35
CA HIS A 414 -0.58 -10.62 4.20
C HIS A 414 0.29 -9.63 3.43
N LEU A 415 1.32 -10.20 2.80
CA LEU A 415 2.12 -9.55 1.78
C LEU A 415 1.63 -9.98 0.40
N TYR A 416 1.09 -9.01 -0.34
CA TYR A 416 0.59 -9.15 -1.70
C TYR A 416 1.66 -8.73 -2.72
N GLY A 417 1.49 -9.21 -3.94
CA GLY A 417 2.22 -8.74 -5.11
C GLY A 417 1.26 -8.54 -6.27
N TYR A 418 1.60 -7.64 -7.17
CA TYR A 418 0.74 -7.22 -8.29
C TYR A 418 -0.57 -6.58 -7.85
N THR A 419 -0.64 -6.05 -6.63
CA THR A 419 -1.83 -5.39 -6.11
C THR A 419 -1.62 -3.89 -5.92
N GLY A 420 -2.69 -3.20 -5.56
CA GLY A 420 -2.65 -1.86 -4.99
C GLY A 420 -3.55 -1.82 -3.76
N VAL A 421 -3.17 -1.04 -2.76
CA VAL A 421 -3.91 -0.85 -1.51
C VAL A 421 -4.28 0.63 -1.42
N MET A 422 -5.56 0.92 -1.54
CA MET A 422 -6.13 2.26 -1.37
C MET A 422 -6.71 2.37 0.02
N THR A 423 -6.23 3.33 0.81
CA THR A 423 -6.77 3.62 2.14
C THR A 423 -7.12 5.09 2.26
N VAL A 424 -8.36 5.41 2.62
CA VAL A 424 -8.84 6.79 2.76
C VAL A 424 -9.14 7.12 4.21
N PHE A 425 -8.77 8.33 4.63
CA PHE A 425 -9.18 8.94 5.89
C PHE A 425 -10.56 9.57 5.69
N VAL A 426 -11.52 9.13 6.49
CA VAL A 426 -12.91 9.54 6.34
C VAL A 426 -13.19 10.78 7.18
N ALA A 427 -13.80 11.77 6.54
CA ALA A 427 -14.38 12.91 7.22
C ALA A 427 -15.77 12.55 7.73
N ASP A 428 -16.02 12.72 9.03
CA ASP A 428 -17.37 12.66 9.58
C ASP A 428 -18.34 13.59 8.84
#